data_AF-A0A1F5SIW4-F1
#
_entry.id   AF-A0A1F5SIW4-F1
#
_cell.length_a   1.000
_cell.length_b   1.000
_cell.length_c   1.000
_cell.angle_alpha   90.00
_cell.angle_beta   90.00
_cell.angle_gamma   90.00
#
_symmetry.space_group_name_H-M   'P 1'
#
loop_
_entity.id
_entity.type
_entity.pdbx_description
1 polymer ?
#
loop_
_entity_poly.entity_id
_entity_poly.type
_entity_poly.pdbx_seq_one_letter_code
_entity_poly.pdbx_strand_id
1 'polypeptide(L)'
;MFKKAVLIIISLLLFFLQVSFFSAPPALAAGFNVLLVYSILVLLLVDVRLSLAYALFFGILTDLYSLYPFGIFIASFCIAVVISHIFLQQFFTNKSVYSFIALMALATVCFLSLQAALVWGAHFFIFNALYAPVWTAAFARALLWQTLGNTIIAAVSFYAIDYFSKKLKPFLIQRQQ
;
A
#
# COMPACT_ATOMS: atom_id res chain seq x y z
N MET A 1 16.08 19.83 -11.87
CA MET A 1 16.12 19.60 -10.40
C MET A 1 14.76 19.79 -9.72
N PHE A 2 14.00 20.84 -10.03
CA PHE A 2 12.70 21.15 -9.40
C PHE A 2 11.70 19.99 -9.31
N LYS A 3 11.50 19.23 -10.40
CA LYS A 3 10.57 18.08 -10.43
C LYS A 3 10.92 16.97 -9.43
N LYS A 4 12.21 16.73 -9.17
CA LYS A 4 12.66 15.71 -8.21
C LYS A 4 12.47 16.18 -6.76
N ALA A 5 12.75 17.45 -6.49
CA ALA A 5 12.53 18.04 -5.16
C ALA A 5 11.03 18.02 -4.77
N VAL A 6 10.15 18.36 -5.72
CA VAL A 6 8.70 18.29 -5.49
C VAL A 6 8.24 16.87 -5.15
N LEU A 7 8.75 15.85 -5.84
CA LEU A 7 8.42 14.44 -5.53
C LEU A 7 8.83 14.06 -4.11
N ILE A 8 10.05 14.42 -3.69
CA ILE A 8 10.53 14.16 -2.33
C ILE A 8 9.65 14.85 -1.29
N ILE A 9 9.29 16.11 -1.52
CA ILE A 9 8.40 16.87 -0.63
C ILE A 9 7.03 16.20 -0.53
N ILE A 10 6.45 15.76 -1.65
CA ILE A 10 5.17 15.05 -1.66
C ILE A 10 5.28 13.74 -0.87
N SER A 11 6.33 12.95 -1.07
CA SER A 11 6.54 11.71 -0.33
C SER A 11 6.67 11.94 1.17
N LEU A 12 7.37 12.99 1.58
CA LEU A 12 7.47 13.37 2.99
C LEU A 12 6.11 13.83 3.55
N LEU A 13 5.35 14.64 2.82
CA LEU A 13 4.00 15.06 3.22
C LEU A 13 3.07 13.86 3.38
N LEU A 14 3.12 12.89 2.46
CA LEU A 14 2.33 11.66 2.56
C LEU A 14 2.76 10.82 3.78
N PHE A 15 4.05 10.79 4.09
CA PHE A 15 4.55 10.14 5.30
C PHE A 15 4.02 10.82 6.57
N PHE A 16 4.12 12.15 6.66
CA PHE A 16 3.57 12.88 7.81
C PHE A 16 2.05 12.73 7.92
N LEU A 17 1.34 12.68 6.78
CA LEU A 17 -0.08 12.38 6.76
C LEU A 17 -0.37 10.97 7.33
N GLN A 18 0.39 9.95 6.91
CA GLN A 18 0.26 8.60 7.45
C GLN A 18 0.51 8.57 8.96
N VAL A 19 1.58 9.23 9.43
CA VAL A 19 1.93 9.29 10.85
C VAL A 19 0.87 10.04 11.65
N SER A 20 0.24 11.07 11.09
CA SER A 20 -0.85 11.79 11.75
C SER A 20 -2.04 10.89 12.07
N PHE A 21 -2.28 9.85 11.26
CA PHE A 21 -3.31 8.86 11.55
C PHE A 21 -2.97 7.97 12.75
N PHE A 22 -1.70 7.80 13.13
CA PHE A 22 -1.38 7.02 14.34
C PHE A 22 -1.94 7.64 15.63
N SER A 23 -2.23 8.95 15.62
CA SER A 23 -2.86 9.65 16.75
C SER A 23 -4.39 9.66 16.70
N ALA A 24 -4.99 9.21 15.59
CA ALA A 24 -6.44 9.22 15.41
C ALA A 24 -7.10 7.97 16.04
N PRO A 25 -8.43 7.99 16.30
CA PRO A 25 -9.12 6.89 16.94
C PRO A 25 -8.91 5.57 16.20
N PRO A 26 -8.72 4.42 16.90
CA PRO A 26 -8.33 3.15 16.30
C PRO A 26 -9.24 2.71 15.13
N ALA A 27 -10.53 3.03 15.20
CA ALA A 27 -11.49 2.66 14.16
C ALA A 27 -11.33 3.44 12.84
N LEU A 28 -10.90 4.71 12.90
CA LEU A 28 -10.72 5.57 11.72
C LEU A 28 -9.28 5.54 11.22
N ALA A 29 -8.31 5.54 12.14
CA ALA A 29 -6.88 5.51 11.85
C ALA A 29 -6.40 4.19 11.24
N ALA A 30 -6.89 3.06 11.78
CA ALA A 30 -6.35 1.75 11.41
C ALA A 30 -6.81 1.28 10.02
N GLY A 31 -7.69 2.03 9.34
CA GLY A 31 -8.25 1.68 8.04
C GLY A 31 -7.46 2.20 6.83
N PHE A 32 -6.39 2.99 7.02
CA PHE A 32 -5.73 3.64 5.88
C PHE A 32 -4.22 3.47 5.91
N ASN A 33 -3.68 2.97 4.79
CA ASN A 33 -2.26 2.92 4.48
C ASN A 33 -2.01 3.73 3.20
N VAL A 34 -1.90 5.04 3.37
CA VAL A 34 -1.70 6.00 2.27
C VAL A 34 -0.40 5.74 1.53
N LEU A 35 0.63 5.26 2.23
CA LEU A 35 1.94 4.94 1.65
C LEU A 35 1.84 3.76 0.69
N LEU A 36 1.04 2.74 1.04
CA LEU A 36 0.78 1.61 0.15
C LEU A 36 -0.01 2.05 -1.08
N VAL A 37 -1.07 2.85 -0.87
CA VAL A 37 -1.87 3.41 -1.97
C VAL A 37 -0.99 4.20 -2.93
N TYR A 38 -0.12 5.07 -2.42
CA TYR A 38 0.81 5.83 -3.25
C TYR A 38 1.77 4.91 -4.02
N SER A 39 2.34 3.91 -3.36
CA SER A 39 3.28 2.97 -4.01
C SER A 39 2.62 2.23 -5.18
N ILE A 40 1.38 1.76 -5.02
CA ILE A 40 0.63 1.08 -6.08
C ILE A 40 0.15 2.07 -7.16
N LEU A 41 -0.18 3.31 -6.81
CA LEU A 41 -0.45 4.36 -7.81
C LEU A 41 0.79 4.63 -8.68
N VAL A 42 1.97 4.73 -8.07
CA VAL A 42 3.23 4.89 -8.83
C VAL A 42 3.47 3.68 -9.73
N LEU A 43 3.19 2.46 -9.25
CA LEU A 43 3.29 1.24 -10.05
C LEU A 43 2.38 1.30 -11.30
N LEU A 44 1.15 1.79 -11.15
CA LEU A 44 0.18 1.90 -12.24
C LEU A 44 0.56 2.99 -13.26
N LEU A 45 1.04 4.13 -12.77
CA LEU A 45 1.20 5.36 -13.58
C LEU A 45 2.60 5.54 -14.18
N VAL A 46 3.63 4.91 -13.58
CA VAL A 46 5.02 5.13 -13.95
C VAL A 46 5.70 3.81 -14.29
N ASP A 47 6.25 3.12 -13.30
CA ASP A 47 6.90 1.82 -13.46
C ASP A 47 7.11 1.12 -12.10
N VAL A 48 7.52 -0.15 -12.18
CA VAL A 48 7.82 -0.98 -11.00
C VAL A 48 9.08 -0.51 -10.28
N ARG A 49 10.08 0.03 -10.99
CA ARG A 49 11.37 0.42 -10.39
C ARG A 49 11.19 1.59 -9.43
N LEU A 50 10.45 2.61 -9.84
CA LEU A 50 10.14 3.77 -8.99
C LEU A 50 9.19 3.39 -7.86
N SER A 51 8.20 2.52 -8.12
CA SER A 51 7.30 2.01 -7.09
C SER A 51 8.07 1.25 -6.00
N LEU A 52 9.02 0.38 -6.38
CA LEU A 52 9.89 -0.32 -5.42
C LEU A 52 10.80 0.64 -4.65
N ALA A 53 11.33 1.68 -5.30
CA ALA A 53 12.12 2.69 -4.61
C ALA A 53 11.30 3.42 -3.53
N TYR A 54 10.03 3.74 -3.81
CA TYR A 54 9.12 4.31 -2.79
C TYR A 54 8.73 3.30 -1.72
N ALA A 55 8.48 2.05 -2.08
CA ALA A 55 8.21 0.97 -1.12
C ALA A 55 9.37 0.78 -0.13
N LEU A 56 10.62 0.81 -0.63
CA LEU A 56 11.81 0.78 0.21
C LEU A 56 11.90 2.02 1.09
N PHE A 57 11.74 3.21 0.53
CA PHE A 57 11.81 4.47 1.26
C PHE A 57 10.77 4.54 2.38
N PHE A 58 9.50 4.25 2.08
CA PHE A 58 8.42 4.24 3.07
C PHE A 58 8.56 3.09 4.06
N GLY A 59 9.06 1.93 3.64
CA GLY A 59 9.40 0.84 4.53
C GLY A 59 10.42 1.28 5.58
N ILE A 60 11.52 1.90 5.17
CA ILE A 60 12.56 2.41 6.07
C ILE A 60 11.96 3.43 7.03
N LEU A 61 11.22 4.42 6.52
CA LEU A 61 10.61 5.44 7.36
C LEU A 61 9.62 4.83 8.36
N THR A 62 8.83 3.85 7.95
CA THR A 62 7.85 3.21 8.83
C THR A 62 8.55 2.33 9.88
N ASP A 63 9.58 1.57 9.50
CA ASP A 63 10.38 0.77 10.42
C ASP A 63 11.02 1.66 11.51
N LEU A 64 11.54 2.85 11.15
CA LEU A 64 12.13 3.80 12.11
C LEU A 64 11.13 4.34 13.15
N TYR A 65 9.84 4.38 12.82
CA TYR A 65 8.78 4.84 13.73
C TYR A 65 8.03 3.69 14.42
N SER A 66 8.28 2.44 14.03
CA SER A 66 7.57 1.29 14.56
C SER A 66 8.29 0.66 15.74
N LEU A 67 7.53 0.01 16.61
CA LEU A 67 8.06 -0.85 17.69
C LEU A 67 8.39 -2.27 17.21
N TYR A 68 8.14 -2.58 15.93
CA TYR A 68 8.40 -3.89 15.35
C TYR A 68 9.88 -4.01 14.94
N PRO A 69 10.40 -5.24 14.82
CA PRO A 69 11.75 -5.46 14.29
C PRO A 69 11.97 -4.75 12.95
N PHE A 70 13.12 -4.12 12.81
CA PHE A 70 13.52 -3.41 11.60
C PHE A 70 13.52 -4.37 10.40
N GLY A 71 12.95 -3.93 9.27
CA GLY A 71 12.86 -4.70 8.03
C GLY A 71 11.48 -5.31 7.77
N ILE A 72 10.59 -5.37 8.77
CA ILE A 72 9.25 -5.93 8.57
C ILE A 72 8.45 -5.06 7.60
N PHE A 73 8.44 -3.74 7.78
CA PHE A 73 7.69 -2.87 6.86
C PHE A 73 8.34 -2.80 5.50
N ILE A 74 9.68 -2.75 5.42
CA ILE A 74 10.42 -2.83 4.15
C ILE A 74 10.00 -4.07 3.34
N ALA A 75 10.06 -5.26 3.96
CA ALA A 75 9.70 -6.50 3.30
C ALA A 75 8.23 -6.50 2.86
N SER A 76 7.32 -6.08 3.74
CA SER A 76 5.89 -6.05 3.44
C SER A 76 5.53 -5.10 2.29
N PHE A 77 6.08 -3.89 2.26
CA PHE A 77 5.84 -2.96 1.15
C PHE A 77 6.41 -3.48 -0.17
N CYS A 78 7.66 -3.98 -0.16
CA CYS A 78 8.31 -4.46 -1.37
C CYS A 78 7.58 -5.66 -1.95
N ILE A 79 7.23 -6.66 -1.11
CA ILE A 79 6.53 -7.86 -1.59
C ILE A 79 5.13 -7.50 -2.08
N ALA A 80 4.41 -6.60 -1.42
CA ALA A 80 3.11 -6.13 -1.93
C ALA A 80 3.24 -5.52 -3.33
N VAL A 81 4.24 -4.65 -3.56
CA VAL A 81 4.50 -4.07 -4.89
C VAL A 81 4.89 -5.13 -5.92
N VAL A 82 5.77 -6.08 -5.57
CA VAL A 82 6.19 -7.15 -6.49
C VAL A 82 5.00 -8.03 -6.89
N ILE A 83 4.19 -8.47 -5.93
CA ILE A 83 3.02 -9.30 -6.21
C ILE A 83 2.01 -8.53 -7.07
N SER A 84 1.74 -7.26 -6.72
CA SER A 84 0.90 -6.40 -7.54
C SER A 84 1.45 -6.25 -8.96
N HIS A 85 2.76 -6.10 -9.14
CA HIS A 85 3.35 -6.00 -10.46
C HIS A 85 3.13 -7.27 -11.30
N ILE A 86 3.34 -8.45 -10.70
CA ILE A 86 3.12 -9.75 -11.35
C ILE A 86 1.65 -9.86 -11.79
N PHE A 87 0.71 -9.52 -10.90
CA PHE A 87 -0.72 -9.57 -11.21
C PHE A 87 -1.12 -8.56 -12.29
N LEU A 88 -0.55 -7.35 -12.25
CA LEU A 88 -0.77 -6.33 -13.27
C LEU A 88 -0.31 -6.78 -14.65
N GLN A 89 0.80 -7.52 -14.74
CA GLN A 89 1.31 -8.02 -16.03
C GLN A 89 0.58 -9.26 -16.54
N GLN A 90 0.18 -10.17 -15.65
CA GLN A 90 -0.34 -11.49 -16.04
C GLN A 90 -1.87 -11.56 -16.12
N PHE A 91 -2.60 -10.82 -15.29
CA PHE A 91 -4.04 -10.99 -15.13
C PHE A 91 -4.86 -9.77 -15.55
N PHE A 92 -4.30 -8.56 -15.42
CA PHE A 92 -5.02 -7.33 -15.71
C PHE A 92 -4.76 -6.84 -17.14
N THR A 93 -5.32 -7.56 -18.12
CA THR A 93 -5.25 -7.21 -19.55
C THR A 93 -5.91 -5.87 -19.85
N ASN A 94 -7.03 -5.59 -19.19
CA ASN A 94 -7.72 -4.31 -19.25
C ASN A 94 -7.28 -3.46 -18.06
N LYS A 95 -6.65 -2.32 -18.32
CA LYS A 95 -6.28 -1.36 -17.27
C LYS A 95 -7.50 -0.51 -16.90
N SER A 96 -8.49 -1.11 -16.25
CA SER A 96 -9.71 -0.41 -15.82
C SER A 96 -9.65 0.02 -14.35
N VAL A 97 -10.59 0.87 -13.92
CA VAL A 97 -10.78 1.21 -12.50
C VAL A 97 -10.98 -0.05 -11.64
N TYR A 98 -11.73 -1.04 -12.15
CA TYR A 98 -11.94 -2.33 -11.47
C TYR A 98 -10.64 -3.09 -11.25
N SER A 99 -9.77 -3.11 -12.26
CA SER A 99 -8.44 -3.72 -12.16
C SER A 99 -7.59 -3.03 -11.10
N PHE A 100 -7.67 -1.70 -11.01
CA PHE A 100 -6.95 -0.95 -10.00
C PHE A 100 -7.49 -1.19 -8.57
N ILE A 101 -8.81 -1.23 -8.41
CA ILE A 101 -9.46 -1.58 -7.13
C ILE A 101 -9.03 -2.98 -6.68
N ALA A 102 -9.10 -3.97 -7.59
CA ALA A 102 -8.69 -5.34 -7.30
C ALA A 102 -7.20 -5.42 -6.94
N LEU A 103 -6.35 -4.67 -7.65
CA LEU A 103 -4.92 -4.59 -7.38
C LEU A 103 -4.62 -3.99 -6.00
N MET A 104 -5.37 -2.96 -5.59
CA MET A 104 -5.24 -2.33 -4.28
C MET A 104 -5.68 -3.24 -3.13
N ALA A 105 -6.77 -3.97 -3.33
CA ALA A 105 -7.21 -4.98 -2.38
C ALA A 105 -6.14 -6.08 -2.23
N LEU A 106 -5.63 -6.60 -3.35
CA LEU A 106 -4.55 -7.58 -3.35
C LEU A 106 -3.30 -7.07 -2.63
N ALA A 107 -2.84 -5.85 -2.96
CA ALA A 107 -1.68 -5.24 -2.32
C ALA A 107 -1.85 -5.14 -0.80
N THR A 108 -3.04 -4.73 -0.34
CA THR A 108 -3.36 -4.60 1.08
C THR A 108 -3.37 -5.95 1.79
N VAL A 109 -3.96 -6.97 1.17
CA VAL A 109 -3.98 -8.33 1.72
C VAL A 109 -2.56 -8.89 1.83
N CYS A 110 -1.75 -8.74 0.78
CA CYS A 110 -0.37 -9.19 0.78
C CYS A 110 0.47 -8.46 1.84
N PHE A 111 0.34 -7.14 1.92
CA PHE A 111 1.04 -6.32 2.91
C PHE A 111 0.71 -6.78 4.34
N LEU A 112 -0.57 -6.86 4.69
CA LEU A 112 -0.99 -7.21 6.04
C LEU A 112 -0.68 -8.65 6.42
N SER A 113 -0.93 -9.60 5.52
CA SER A 113 -0.67 -11.02 5.77
C SER A 113 0.82 -11.29 5.97
N LEU A 114 1.67 -10.64 5.18
CA LEU A 114 3.11 -10.78 5.32
C LEU A 114 3.62 -10.09 6.58
N GLN A 115 3.14 -8.87 6.88
CA GLN A 115 3.47 -8.19 8.13
C GLN A 115 3.12 -9.07 9.34
N ALA A 116 1.89 -9.61 9.36
CA ALA A 116 1.42 -10.53 10.38
C ALA A 116 2.32 -11.77 10.51
N ALA A 117 2.66 -12.42 9.38
CA ALA A 117 3.53 -13.59 9.36
C ALA A 117 4.95 -13.29 9.88
N LEU A 118 5.53 -12.14 9.49
CA LEU A 118 6.86 -11.73 9.92
C LEU A 118 6.90 -11.35 11.41
N VAL A 119 5.87 -10.64 11.89
CA VAL A 119 5.71 -10.33 13.32
C VAL A 119 5.57 -11.62 14.14
N TRP A 120 4.73 -12.55 13.68
CA TRP A 120 4.59 -13.87 14.31
C TRP A 120 5.92 -14.62 14.38
N GLY A 121 6.64 -14.69 13.26
CA GLY A 121 7.96 -15.32 13.18
C GLY A 121 8.97 -14.67 14.13
N ALA A 122 9.03 -13.33 14.15
CA ALA A 122 9.90 -12.62 15.07
C ALA A 122 9.58 -12.90 16.54
N HIS A 123 8.30 -12.94 16.92
CA HIS A 123 7.90 -13.30 18.28
C HIS A 123 8.29 -14.72 18.66
N PHE A 124 8.18 -15.67 17.73
CA PHE A 124 8.61 -17.05 17.94
C PHE A 124 10.10 -17.13 18.26
N PHE A 125 10.96 -16.44 17.50
CA PHE A 125 12.41 -16.46 17.71
C PHE A 125 12.89 -15.64 18.90
N ILE A 126 12.25 -14.50 19.22
CA ILE A 126 12.72 -13.57 20.27
C ILE A 126 12.21 -13.98 21.64
N PHE A 127 10.93 -14.38 21.74
CA PHE A 127 10.27 -14.57 23.04
C PHE A 127 9.97 -16.05 23.35
N ASN A 128 10.29 -16.99 22.46
CA ASN A 128 9.92 -18.41 22.57
C ASN A 128 8.42 -18.62 22.88
N ALA A 129 7.58 -17.65 22.51
CA ALA A 129 6.17 -17.68 22.77
C ALA A 129 5.45 -18.41 21.63
N LEU A 130 5.00 -19.63 21.91
CA LEU A 130 4.24 -20.47 20.97
C LEU A 130 2.86 -19.88 20.60
N TYR A 131 2.37 -18.87 21.32
CA TYR A 131 1.00 -18.38 21.23
C TYR A 131 0.93 -16.85 21.14
N ALA A 132 1.44 -16.27 20.07
CA ALA A 132 0.95 -14.97 19.61
C ALA A 132 -0.23 -15.22 18.65
N PRO A 133 -1.49 -15.01 19.07
CA PRO A 133 -2.63 -15.20 18.19
C PRO A 133 -2.66 -14.06 17.16
N VAL A 134 -1.99 -14.29 16.04
CA VAL A 134 -1.87 -13.30 14.96
C VAL A 134 -3.06 -13.36 14.00
N TRP A 135 -3.58 -14.56 13.73
CA TRP A 135 -4.75 -14.78 12.86
C TRP A 135 -6.06 -14.77 13.67
N THR A 136 -6.39 -13.60 14.23
CA THR A 136 -7.57 -13.40 15.08
C THR A 136 -8.71 -12.69 14.36
N ALA A 137 -9.88 -12.63 15.00
CA ALA A 137 -10.97 -11.77 14.57
C ALA A 137 -10.55 -10.28 14.48
N ALA A 138 -9.57 -9.85 15.30
CA ALA A 138 -9.01 -8.51 15.21
C ALA A 138 -8.20 -8.31 13.92
N PHE A 139 -7.40 -9.31 13.52
CA PHE A 139 -6.71 -9.29 12.23
C PHE A 139 -7.69 -9.26 11.06
N ALA A 140 -8.70 -10.13 11.06
CA ALA A 140 -9.72 -10.15 10.00
C ALA A 140 -10.45 -8.80 9.88
N ARG A 141 -10.76 -8.17 11.02
CA ARG A 141 -11.34 -6.83 11.07
C ARG A 141 -10.39 -5.77 10.51
N ALA A 142 -9.11 -5.81 10.87
CA ALA A 142 -8.10 -4.88 10.36
C ALA A 142 -7.92 -5.05 8.84
N LEU A 143 -7.86 -6.29 8.37
CA LEU A 143 -7.76 -6.63 6.95
C LEU A 143 -8.94 -6.05 6.16
N LEU A 144 -10.17 -6.25 6.64
CA LEU A 144 -11.37 -5.73 6.01
C LEU A 144 -11.36 -4.20 5.96
N TRP A 145 -11.12 -3.55 7.10
CA TRP A 145 -11.14 -2.08 7.17
C TRP A 145 -10.03 -1.44 6.35
N GLN A 146 -8.81 -1.99 6.38
CA GLN A 146 -7.72 -1.47 5.56
C GLN A 146 -7.97 -1.69 4.08
N THR A 147 -8.51 -2.84 3.71
CA THR A 147 -8.83 -3.12 2.30
C THR A 147 -9.87 -2.13 1.79
N LEU A 148 -10.95 -1.90 2.55
CA LEU A 148 -11.98 -0.94 2.19
C LEU A 148 -11.43 0.49 2.15
N GLY A 149 -10.72 0.92 3.20
CA GLY A 149 -10.17 2.27 3.28
C GLY A 149 -9.15 2.56 2.18
N ASN A 150 -8.21 1.65 1.94
CA ASN A 150 -7.22 1.79 0.86
C ASN A 150 -7.88 1.81 -0.51
N THR A 151 -8.92 0.99 -0.71
CA THR A 151 -9.68 0.97 -1.97
C THR A 151 -10.42 2.28 -2.21
N ILE A 152 -11.03 2.86 -1.17
CA ILE A 152 -11.71 4.17 -1.27
C ILE A 152 -10.70 5.26 -1.60
N ILE A 153 -9.58 5.35 -0.88
CA ILE A 153 -8.53 6.35 -1.16
C ILE A 153 -7.99 6.17 -2.57
N ALA A 154 -7.76 4.92 -2.98
CA ALA A 154 -7.31 4.60 -4.32
C ALA A 154 -8.32 5.10 -5.37
N ALA A 155 -9.60 4.77 -5.24
CA ALA A 155 -10.64 5.21 -6.16
C ALA A 155 -10.71 6.75 -6.25
N VAL A 156 -10.72 7.44 -5.10
CA VAL A 156 -10.71 8.91 -5.05
C VAL A 156 -9.46 9.48 -5.73
N SER A 157 -8.29 8.91 -5.44
CA SER A 157 -7.02 9.33 -6.05
C SER A 157 -7.03 9.12 -7.55
N PHE A 158 -7.57 7.99 -8.02
CA PHE A 158 -7.69 7.69 -9.44
C PHE A 158 -8.57 8.72 -10.16
N TYR A 159 -9.76 9.04 -9.62
CA TYR A 159 -10.63 10.07 -10.20
C TYR A 159 -9.99 11.45 -10.16
N ALA A 160 -9.32 11.81 -9.07
CA ALA A 160 -8.60 13.08 -8.97
C ALA A 160 -7.49 13.15 -10.04
N ILE A 161 -6.70 12.09 -10.22
CA ILE A 161 -5.67 12.03 -11.25
C ILE A 161 -6.30 12.10 -12.63
N ASP A 162 -7.41 11.41 -12.92
CA ASP A 162 -8.03 11.47 -14.24
C ASP A 162 -8.55 12.87 -14.58
N TYR A 163 -9.13 13.56 -13.58
CA TYR A 163 -9.56 14.94 -13.70
C TYR A 163 -8.40 15.91 -14.03
N PHE A 164 -7.26 15.78 -13.34
CA PHE A 164 -6.10 16.66 -13.54
C PHE A 164 -5.15 16.19 -14.65
N SER A 165 -5.19 14.92 -15.04
CA SER A 165 -4.23 14.28 -15.92
C SER A 165 -4.94 13.44 -16.99
N LYS A 166 -4.76 13.84 -18.25
CA LYS A 166 -5.25 13.06 -19.41
C LYS A 166 -4.56 11.69 -19.56
N LYS A 167 -3.59 11.34 -18.70
CA LYS A 167 -2.86 10.06 -18.74
C LYS A 167 -3.75 8.85 -18.43
N LEU A 168 -4.87 9.05 -17.75
CA LEU A 168 -5.80 7.97 -17.39
C LEU A 168 -6.94 7.75 -18.40
N LYS A 169 -7.04 8.57 -19.46
CA LYS A 169 -8.02 8.38 -20.54
C LYS A 169 -8.06 6.96 -21.17
N PRO A 170 -6.93 6.26 -21.42
CA PRO A 170 -7.00 4.90 -21.94
C PRO A 170 -7.51 3.85 -20.92
N PHE A 171 -7.70 4.24 -19.65
CA PHE A 171 -8.11 3.35 -18.56
C PHE A 171 -9.64 3.39 -18.31
N LEU A 172 -10.32 4.45 -18.75
CA LEU A 172 -11.77 4.61 -18.67
C LEU A 172 -12.41 4.19 -19.99
N ILE A 173 -12.50 2.88 -20.22
CA ILE A 173 -13.34 2.25 -21.25
C ILE A 173 -13.13 2.86 -22.66
N GLN A 174 -12.30 2.21 -23.49
CA GLN A 174 -12.51 2.27 -24.94
C GLN A 174 -13.91 1.69 -25.21
N ARG A 175 -14.92 2.55 -25.27
CA ARG A 175 -16.22 2.20 -25.85
C ARG A 175 -15.91 1.88 -27.30
N GLN A 176 -15.86 0.60 -27.63
CA GLN A 176 -15.82 0.16 -29.03
C GLN A 176 -17.02 0.82 -29.72
N GLN A 177 -16.72 1.74 -30.63
CA GLN A 177 -17.66 2.22 -31.62
C GLN A 177 -17.84 1.12 -32.67
#